data_AF-A0A7J9GRT4-F1
#
_entry.id   AF-A0A7J9GRT4-F1
#
_cell.length_a   1.000
_cell.length_b   1.000
_cell.length_c   1.000
_cell.angle_alpha   90.00
_cell.angle_beta   90.00
_cell.angle_gamma   90.00
#
_symmetry.space_group_name_H-M   'P 1'
#
loop_
_entity.id
_entity.type
_entity.pdbx_description
1 polymer ?
#
loop_
_entity_poly.entity_id
_entity_poly.type
_entity_poly.pdbx_seq_one_letter_code
_entity_poly.pdbx_strand_id
1 'polypeptide(L)'
;MKALRADTVSKLRKALPELEKEVKRPSNFEDFYSYSFCYCLTEEKQKSIDIESICQLLDLVLGSHFRAQVDYFIEYLKVGCYYC
;
A
#
# COMPACT_ATOMS: atom_id res chain seq x y z
N MET A 1 -17.34 3.82 9.19
CA MET A 1 -18.37 3.13 8.37
C MET A 1 -19.44 4.05 7.76
N LYS A 2 -19.61 5.31 8.23
CA LYS A 2 -20.61 6.24 7.65
C LYS A 2 -20.29 6.72 6.24
N ALA A 3 -19.02 6.97 5.92
CA ALA A 3 -18.58 7.42 4.59
C ALA A 3 -18.89 6.39 3.49
N LEU A 4 -18.61 5.11 3.77
CA LEU A 4 -18.86 4.00 2.84
C LEU A 4 -20.33 3.55 2.79
N ARG A 5 -21.18 4.02 3.73
CA ARG A 5 -22.58 3.60 3.91
C ARG A 5 -22.80 2.07 3.91
N ALA A 6 -21.77 1.33 4.34
CA ALA A 6 -21.76 -0.12 4.40
C ALA A 6 -21.81 -0.56 5.86
N ASP A 7 -23.02 -0.76 6.37
CA ASP A 7 -23.32 -1.13 7.76
C ASP A 7 -23.39 -2.66 7.99
N THR A 8 -23.23 -3.45 6.93
CA THR A 8 -23.22 -4.91 6.98
C THR A 8 -22.03 -5.46 6.20
N VAL A 9 -21.57 -6.66 6.57
CA VAL A 9 -20.49 -7.37 5.86
C VAL A 9 -20.82 -7.56 4.38
N SER A 10 -22.08 -7.82 4.05
CA SER A 10 -22.53 -7.93 2.65
C SER A 10 -22.37 -6.62 1.87
N LYS A 11 -22.74 -5.47 2.46
CA LYS A 11 -22.54 -4.16 1.83
C LYS A 11 -21.05 -3.80 1.73
N LEU A 12 -20.24 -4.16 2.74
CA LEU A 12 -18.78 -3.96 2.69
C LEU A 12 -18.16 -4.71 1.52
N ARG A 13 -18.49 -6.00 1.37
CA ARG A 13 -17.96 -6.82 0.26
C ARG A 13 -18.34 -6.26 -1.11
N LYS A 14 -19.54 -5.70 -1.24
CA LYS A 14 -20.01 -5.05 -2.48
C LYS A 14 -19.31 -3.71 -2.76
N ALA A 15 -18.81 -3.03 -1.74
CA ALA A 15 -18.14 -1.74 -1.88
C ALA A 15 -16.64 -1.88 -2.23
N LEU A 16 -16.02 -3.02 -1.92
CA LEU A 16 -14.59 -3.27 -2.18
C LEU A 16 -14.17 -3.02 -3.65
N PRO A 17 -14.90 -3.50 -4.68
CA PRO A 17 -14.49 -3.27 -6.07
C PRO A 17 -14.51 -1.78 -6.46
N GLU A 18 -15.43 -1.00 -5.91
CA GLU A 18 -15.51 0.44 -6.19
C GLU A 18 -14.41 1.21 -5.45
N LEU A 19 -14.08 0.82 -4.22
CA LEU A 19 -12.91 1.35 -3.51
C LEU A 19 -11.61 1.05 -4.25
N GLU A 20 -11.45 -0.16 -4.77
CA GLU A 20 -10.28 -0.53 -5.55
C GLU A 20 -10.15 0.33 -6.81
N LYS A 21 -11.27 0.65 -7.49
CA LYS A 21 -11.25 1.60 -8.62
C LYS A 21 -10.94 3.03 -8.20
N GLU A 22 -11.41 3.44 -7.03
CA GLU A 22 -11.21 4.79 -6.51
C GLU A 22 -9.74 5.07 -6.17
N VAL A 23 -9.08 4.16 -5.46
CA VAL A 23 -7.66 4.32 -5.09
C VAL A 23 -6.72 4.29 -6.30
N LYS A 24 -7.15 3.66 -7.41
CA LYS A 24 -6.41 3.62 -8.68
C LYS A 24 -6.51 4.91 -9.50
N ARG A 25 -7.36 5.86 -9.10
CA ARG A 25 -7.45 7.16 -9.78
C ARG A 25 -6.18 7.96 -9.51
N PRO A 26 -5.54 8.57 -10.53
CA PRO A 26 -4.30 9.33 -10.32
C PRO A 26 -4.40 10.39 -9.22
N SER A 27 -5.55 11.07 -9.11
CA SER A 27 -5.80 12.09 -8.07
C SER A 27 -5.83 11.55 -6.64
N ASN A 28 -6.11 10.26 -6.46
CA ASN A 28 -6.27 9.63 -5.15
C ASN A 28 -5.11 8.68 -4.84
N PHE A 29 -4.34 8.29 -5.86
CA PHE A 29 -3.28 7.29 -5.73
C PHE A 29 -2.12 7.78 -4.87
N GLU A 30 -1.72 9.04 -5.02
CA GLU A 30 -0.66 9.65 -4.20
C GLU A 30 -1.05 9.71 -2.72
N ASP A 31 -2.28 10.14 -2.42
CA ASP A 31 -2.83 10.15 -1.07
C ASP A 31 -2.92 8.74 -0.48
N PHE A 32 -3.35 7.76 -1.29
CA PHE A 32 -3.44 6.37 -0.87
C PHE A 32 -2.07 5.74 -0.58
N TYR A 33 -1.06 6.03 -1.42
CA TYR A 33 0.32 5.59 -1.19
C TYR A 33 0.89 6.21 0.10
N SER A 34 0.73 7.52 0.28
CA SER A 34 1.19 8.23 1.48
C SER A 34 0.52 7.71 2.75
N TYR A 35 -0.79 7.46 2.69
CA TYR A 35 -1.53 6.82 3.76
C TYR A 35 -1.01 5.41 4.08
N SER A 36 -0.75 4.60 3.05
CA SER A 36 -0.24 3.23 3.23
C SER A 36 1.10 3.21 3.95
N PHE A 37 2.00 4.15 3.61
CA PHE A 37 3.27 4.28 4.31
C PHE A 37 3.07 4.64 5.79
N CYS A 38 2.25 5.66 6.07
CA CYS A 38 1.94 6.06 7.44
C CYS A 38 1.24 4.95 8.24
N TYR A 39 0.41 4.13 7.59
CA TYR A 39 -0.28 3.00 8.22
C TYR A 39 0.71 1.94 8.72
N CYS A 40 1.84 1.76 8.04
CA CYS A 40 2.90 0.84 8.46
C CYS A 40 3.78 1.38 9.60
N LEU A 41 3.65 2.66 9.99
CA LEU A 41 4.35 3.23 11.14
C LEU A 41 3.56 2.93 12.41
N THR A 42 3.91 1.86 13.12
CA THR A 42 3.15 1.39 14.29
C THR A 42 3.60 2.04 15.60
N GLU A 43 4.84 2.54 15.67
CA GLU A 43 5.41 3.13 16.88
C GLU A 43 5.47 4.66 16.81
N GLU A 44 5.23 5.34 17.94
CA GLU A 44 5.10 6.82 18.05
C GLU A 44 6.31 7.60 17.48
N LYS A 45 7.50 7.00 17.48
CA LYS A 45 8.75 7.64 17.04
C LYS A 45 9.37 7.01 15.81
N GLN A 46 8.70 6.04 15.18
CA GLN A 46 9.18 5.37 13.99
C GLN A 46 9.13 6.33 12.80
N LYS A 47 10.27 6.47 12.10
CA LYS A 47 10.39 7.30 10.89
C LYS A 47 10.67 6.49 9.64
N SER A 48 10.93 5.20 9.80
CA SER A 48 11.30 4.29 8.72
C SER A 48 10.58 2.95 8.91
N ILE A 49 10.24 2.34 7.79
CA ILE A 49 9.70 0.99 7.72
C ILE A 49 10.89 0.05 7.47
N ASP A 50 10.87 -1.14 8.06
CA ASP A 50 11.88 -2.17 7.78
C ASP A 50 11.76 -2.67 6.33
N ILE A 51 12.82 -3.31 5.84
CA ILE A 51 12.91 -3.72 4.43
C ILE A 51 11.82 -4.73 4.05
N GLU A 52 11.46 -5.66 4.92
CA GLU A 52 10.45 -6.67 4.61
C GLU A 52 9.07 -6.01 4.48
N SER A 53 8.71 -5.16 5.44
CA SER A 53 7.43 -4.45 5.44
C SER A 53 7.30 -3.48 4.26
N ILE A 54 8.36 -2.73 3.90
CA ILE A 54 8.29 -1.83 2.73
C ILE A 54 8.21 -2.62 1.42
N CYS A 55 8.88 -3.77 1.30
CA CYS A 55 8.76 -4.63 0.11
C CYS A 55 7.32 -5.13 -0.07
N GLN A 56 6.66 -5.54 1.00
CA GLN A 56 5.25 -5.95 0.96
C GLN A 56 4.32 -4.79 0.58
N LEU A 57 4.54 -3.60 1.16
CA LEU A 57 3.76 -2.41 0.81
C LEU A 57 3.90 -2.06 -0.67
N LEU A 58 5.11 -2.09 -1.21
CA LEU A 58 5.38 -1.78 -2.62
C LEU A 58 4.68 -2.78 -3.54
N ASP A 59 4.74 -4.08 -3.23
CA ASP A 59 4.02 -5.10 -4.00
C ASP A 59 2.50 -4.91 -3.96
N LEU A 60 1.94 -4.60 -2.78
CA LEU A 60 0.50 -4.42 -2.59
C LEU A 60 -0.03 -3.16 -3.28
N VAL A 61 0.65 -2.02 -3.14
CA VAL A 61 0.15 -0.72 -3.60
C VAL A 61 0.53 -0.47 -5.05
N LEU A 62 1.77 -0.77 -5.43
CA LEU A 62 2.33 -0.44 -6.74
C LEU A 62 2.37 -1.65 -7.69
N GLY A 63 2.42 -2.88 -7.18
CA GLY A 63 2.68 -4.08 -7.98
C GLY A 63 1.60 -4.42 -9.01
N SER A 64 0.39 -3.88 -8.88
CA SER A 64 -0.67 -4.03 -9.90
C SER A 64 -0.49 -3.08 -11.10
N HIS A 65 0.22 -1.96 -10.94
CA HIS A 65 0.42 -0.95 -12.00
C HIS A 65 1.84 -0.99 -12.58
N PHE A 66 2.83 -1.30 -11.75
CA PHE A 66 4.25 -1.16 -12.05
C PHE A 66 5.02 -2.44 -11.72
N ARG A 67 4.46 -3.61 -12.08
CA ARG A 67 4.99 -4.93 -11.68
C ARG A 67 6.51 -5.06 -11.89
N ALA A 68 6.99 -4.82 -13.12
CA ALA A 68 8.41 -4.95 -13.41
C ALA A 68 9.29 -3.98 -12.60
N GLN A 69 8.87 -2.72 -12.45
CA GLN A 69 9.61 -1.72 -11.68
C GLN A 69 9.65 -2.06 -10.20
N VAL A 70 8.53 -2.55 -9.65
CA VAL A 70 8.42 -2.98 -8.26
C VAL A 70 9.30 -4.20 -8.01
N ASP A 71 9.30 -5.18 -8.91
CA ASP A 71 10.13 -6.39 -8.77
C ASP A 71 11.62 -6.02 -8.73
N TYR A 72 12.10 -5.19 -9.68
CA TYR A 72 13.48 -4.71 -9.68
C TYR A 72 13.82 -3.87 -8.45
N PHE A 73 12.89 -3.04 -7.98
CA PHE A 73 13.15 -2.20 -6.81
C PHE A 73 13.20 -3.01 -5.51
N ILE A 74 12.32 -4.01 -5.36
CA ILE A 74 12.36 -4.95 -4.23
C ILE A 74 13.66 -5.76 -4.25
N GLU A 75 14.07 -6.25 -5.41
CA GLU A 75 15.35 -6.96 -5.56
C GLU A 75 16.51 -6.06 -5.11
N TYR A 76 16.55 -4.82 -5.61
CA TYR A 76 17.56 -3.84 -5.23
C TYR A 76 17.60 -3.59 -3.72
N LEU A 77 16.44 -3.35 -3.08
CA LEU A 77 16.35 -3.10 -1.64
C LEU A 77 16.84 -4.29 -0.81
N LYS A 78 16.49 -5.51 -1.23
CA LYS A 78 16.91 -6.74 -0.56
C LYS A 78 18.41 -6.97 -0.71
N VAL A 79 18.97 -6.81 -1.92
CA VAL A 79 20.41 -6.94 -2.16
C VAL A 79 21.19 -5.91 -1.34
N GLY A 80 20.75 -4.65 -1.31
CA GLY A 80 21.40 -3.59 -0.53
C GLY A 80 21.45 -3.86 0.98
N CYS A 81 20.52 -4.65 1.51
CA CYS A 81 20.53 -5.09 2.91
C CYS A 81 21.65 -6.08 3.24
N TYR A 82 22.06 -6.92 2.29
CA TYR A 82 23.10 -7.93 2.54
C TYR A 82 24.52 -7.33 2.57
N TYR A 83 24.70 -6.11 2.07
CA TYR A 83 25.99 -5.43 1.99
C TYR A 83 26.18 -4.33 3.06
N CYS A 84 25.25 -4.20 4.01
CA CYS A 84 25.26 -3.22 5.09
C CYS A 84 25.33 -3.95 6.44
#